data_AF-A0A964XV20-F1
#
_entry.id   AF-A0A964XV20-F1
#
_cell.length_a   1.000
_cell.length_b   1.000
_cell.length_c   1.000
_cell.angle_alpha   90.00
_cell.angle_beta   90.00
_cell.angle_gamma   90.00
#
_symmetry.space_group_name_H-M   'P 1'
#
loop_
_entity.id
_entity.type
_entity.pdbx_description
1 polymer ?
#
loop_
_entity_poly.entity_id
_entity_poly.type
_entity_poly.pdbx_seq_one_letter_code
_entity_poly.pdbx_strand_id
1 'polypeptide(L)'
;IRRMVQEIPAIVMLKHEDWPGLEKISTLRQFEMKGEMRHIAILCGNGGLFLDYEMSRGADGANTGYAFPDMLCDVVRLSRAGETEAAHDLFDAHLPLLRYEQQPGVGLAVRKYIMHRRGLLTSDAQRKPGAKMSAHTMKEVEHLLARLARKDPRARLG
;
A
#
# COMPACT_ATOMS: atom_id res chain seq x y z
N ILE A 1 11.98 -17.63 6.20
CA ILE A 1 10.65 -17.75 5.53
C ILE A 1 10.48 -19.15 4.96
N ARG A 2 11.24 -19.58 3.93
CA ARG A 2 11.16 -20.92 3.32
C ARG A 2 11.00 -22.08 4.32
N ARG A 3 11.91 -22.18 5.31
CA ARG A 3 11.85 -23.20 6.38
C ARG A 3 10.49 -23.24 7.10
N MET A 4 10.00 -22.09 7.57
CA MET A 4 8.70 -22.02 8.26
C MET A 4 7.55 -22.44 7.36
N VAL A 5 7.56 -22.03 6.09
CA VAL A 5 6.53 -22.40 5.11
C VAL A 5 6.51 -23.91 4.87
N GLN A 6 7.67 -24.57 4.87
CA GLN A 6 7.80 -26.03 4.71
C GLN A 6 7.39 -26.78 5.98
N GLU A 7 7.80 -26.32 7.16
CA GLU A 7 7.56 -27.00 8.44
C GLU A 7 6.15 -26.79 8.99
N ILE A 8 5.48 -25.68 8.62
CA ILE A 8 4.17 -25.30 9.17
C ILE A 8 3.14 -25.23 8.02
N PRO A 9 2.29 -26.26 7.87
CA PRO A 9 1.28 -26.32 6.79
C PRO A 9 0.27 -25.16 6.81
N ALA A 10 -0.01 -24.61 8.00
CA ALA A 10 -0.99 -23.53 8.17
C ALA A 10 -0.51 -22.14 7.67
N ILE A 11 0.77 -21.96 7.33
CA ILE A 11 1.27 -20.68 6.81
C ILE A 11 0.83 -20.51 5.35
N VAL A 12 -0.22 -19.75 5.09
CA VAL A 12 -0.75 -19.58 3.72
C VAL A 12 -0.34 -18.26 3.06
N MET A 13 0.23 -17.33 3.82
CA MET A 13 0.51 -15.98 3.34
C MET A 13 1.70 -15.35 4.07
N LEU A 14 2.46 -14.55 3.34
CA LEU A 14 3.42 -13.58 3.83
C LEU A 14 2.87 -12.18 3.61
N LYS A 15 2.71 -11.40 4.68
CA LYS A 15 2.60 -9.94 4.57
C LYS A 15 4.01 -9.37 4.42
N HIS A 16 4.40 -8.99 3.21
CA HIS A 16 5.75 -8.51 2.91
C HIS A 16 5.86 -7.00 3.19
N GLU A 17 6.69 -6.61 4.16
CA GLU A 17 6.90 -5.19 4.51
C GLU A 17 8.40 -4.84 4.64
N ASP A 18 9.29 -5.69 4.11
CA ASP A 18 10.72 -5.45 4.23
C ASP A 18 11.17 -4.27 3.36
N TRP A 19 12.15 -3.51 3.83
CA TRP A 19 12.65 -2.34 3.12
C TRP A 19 14.17 -2.17 3.35
N PRO A 20 15.02 -2.40 2.33
CA PRO A 20 14.69 -2.81 0.97
C PRO A 20 14.18 -4.27 0.87
N GLY A 21 13.08 -4.50 0.13
CA GLY A 21 12.38 -5.79 0.09
C GLY A 21 12.24 -6.48 -1.27
N LEU A 22 12.45 -5.77 -2.39
CA LEU A 22 12.14 -6.28 -3.73
C LEU A 22 12.83 -7.61 -4.08
N GLU A 23 14.13 -7.74 -3.77
CA GLU A 23 14.89 -8.98 -4.03
C GLU A 23 14.38 -10.18 -3.21
N LYS A 24 13.79 -9.93 -2.04
CA LYS A 24 13.21 -10.99 -1.21
C LYS A 24 12.00 -11.61 -1.90
N ILE A 25 11.16 -10.83 -2.57
CA ILE A 25 10.02 -11.35 -3.34
C ILE A 25 10.54 -12.24 -4.47
N SER A 26 11.49 -11.75 -5.27
CA SER A 26 12.12 -12.53 -6.34
C SER A 26 12.72 -13.84 -5.83
N THR A 27 13.43 -13.80 -4.71
CA THR A 27 14.05 -14.99 -4.09
C THR A 27 13.00 -16.02 -3.68
N LEU A 28 11.89 -15.60 -3.08
CA LEU A 28 10.81 -16.50 -2.68
C LEU A 28 10.13 -17.14 -3.89
N ARG A 29 9.87 -16.37 -4.95
CA ARG A 29 9.32 -16.92 -6.21
C ARG A 29 10.29 -17.86 -6.91
N GLN A 30 11.59 -17.61 -6.85
CA GLN A 30 12.60 -18.55 -7.35
C GLN A 30 12.59 -19.88 -6.57
N PHE A 31 12.38 -19.86 -5.25
CA PHE A 31 12.22 -21.11 -4.49
C PHE A 31 10.96 -21.88 -4.90
N GLU A 32 9.85 -21.18 -5.19
CA GLU A 32 8.63 -21.80 -5.72
C GLU A 32 8.89 -22.45 -7.08
N MET A 33 9.54 -21.74 -8.01
CA MET A 33 9.87 -22.25 -9.34
C MET A 33 10.78 -23.49 -9.31
N LYS A 34 11.69 -23.57 -8.33
CA LYS A 34 12.59 -24.72 -8.13
C LYS A 34 11.96 -25.89 -7.37
N GLY A 35 10.71 -25.74 -6.91
CA GLY A 35 10.05 -26.73 -6.05
C GLY A 35 10.61 -26.81 -4.62
N GLU A 36 11.45 -25.84 -4.23
CA GLU A 36 12.07 -25.76 -2.90
C GLU A 36 11.16 -25.11 -1.86
N MET A 37 10.06 -24.49 -2.29
CA MET A 37 9.02 -23.92 -1.42
C MET A 37 7.67 -24.13 -2.08
N ARG A 38 6.65 -24.53 -1.30
CA ARG A 38 5.26 -24.46 -1.80
C ARG A 38 4.85 -23.01 -1.99
N HIS A 39 3.93 -22.78 -2.92
CA HIS A 39 3.36 -21.46 -3.10
C HIS A 39 2.63 -20.96 -1.83
N ILE A 40 2.85 -19.69 -1.51
CA ILE A 40 2.05 -18.92 -0.55
C ILE A 40 1.71 -17.57 -1.15
N ALA A 41 0.61 -16.99 -0.69
CA ALA A 41 0.27 -15.63 -1.06
C ALA A 41 1.33 -14.66 -0.52
N ILE A 42 1.77 -13.70 -1.32
CA ILE A 42 2.62 -12.58 -0.89
C ILE A 42 1.80 -11.30 -1.08
N LEU A 43 1.33 -10.73 0.04
CA LEU A 43 0.63 -9.43 0.03
C LEU A 43 1.54 -8.35 0.59
N CYS A 44 1.80 -7.31 -0.18
CA CYS A 44 2.75 -6.28 0.18
C CYS A 44 2.13 -5.17 1.04
N GLY A 45 2.83 -4.76 2.08
CA GLY A 45 2.43 -3.71 3.00
C GLY A 45 3.37 -2.51 2.90
N ASN A 46 3.95 -2.09 4.03
CA ASN A 46 4.86 -0.93 4.12
C ASN A 46 4.28 0.33 3.44
N GLY A 47 2.97 0.56 3.66
CA GLY A 47 2.25 1.68 3.06
C GLY A 47 1.92 1.51 1.58
N GLY A 48 2.39 0.45 0.92
CA GLY A 48 2.35 0.28 -0.53
C GLY A 48 3.48 1.04 -1.23
N LEU A 49 4.55 1.42 -0.52
CA LEU A 49 5.57 2.35 -1.02
C LEU A 49 6.33 1.86 -2.26
N PHE A 50 6.34 0.55 -2.50
CA PHE A 50 6.99 -0.09 -3.64
C PHE A 50 6.03 -0.98 -4.43
N LEU A 51 4.71 -0.78 -4.28
CA LEU A 51 3.72 -1.73 -4.81
C LEU A 51 3.85 -1.94 -6.33
N ASP A 52 4.17 -0.87 -7.06
CA ASP A 52 4.43 -0.88 -8.50
C ASP A 52 5.45 -1.96 -8.91
N TYR A 53 6.61 -1.98 -8.24
CA TYR A 53 7.65 -2.98 -8.50
C TYR A 53 7.44 -4.28 -7.74
N GLU A 54 6.82 -4.27 -6.57
CA GLU A 54 6.49 -5.49 -5.83
C GLU A 54 5.57 -6.40 -6.64
N MET A 55 4.56 -5.84 -7.33
CA MET A 55 3.74 -6.58 -8.28
C MET A 55 4.57 -7.16 -9.43
N SER A 56 5.50 -6.38 -9.98
CA SER A 56 6.42 -6.83 -11.03
C SER A 56 7.40 -7.93 -10.58
N ARG A 57 7.68 -8.04 -9.27
CA ARG A 57 8.48 -9.14 -8.69
C ARG A 57 7.65 -10.39 -8.40
N GLY A 58 6.35 -10.36 -8.63
CA GLY A 58 5.44 -11.49 -8.42
C GLY A 58 4.72 -11.48 -7.08
N ALA A 59 4.53 -10.33 -6.44
CA ALA A 59 3.55 -10.20 -5.35
C ALA A 59 2.13 -10.51 -5.84
N ASP A 60 1.30 -11.06 -4.97
CA ASP A 60 -0.10 -11.39 -5.28
C ASP A 60 -1.05 -10.22 -5.04
N GLY A 61 -0.60 -9.15 -4.38
CA GLY A 61 -1.42 -7.98 -4.14
C GLY A 61 -0.87 -7.13 -3.00
N ALA A 62 -1.75 -6.33 -2.41
CA ALA A 62 -1.41 -5.41 -1.33
C ALA A 62 -2.22 -5.70 -0.06
N ASN A 63 -1.59 -5.54 1.10
CA ASN A 63 -2.19 -5.52 2.43
C ASN A 63 -1.65 -4.30 3.18
N THR A 64 -2.19 -3.13 2.82
CA THR A 64 -1.79 -1.81 3.32
C THR A 64 -3.01 -1.02 3.77
N GLY A 65 -2.79 -0.03 4.63
CA GLY A 65 -3.84 0.84 5.16
C GLY A 65 -4.14 2.07 4.29
N TYR A 66 -3.47 2.28 3.15
CA TYR A 66 -3.57 3.52 2.37
C TYR A 66 -5.02 4.02 2.21
N ALA A 67 -5.24 5.33 2.37
CA ALA A 67 -6.58 5.91 2.40
C ALA A 67 -7.37 5.81 1.07
N PHE A 68 -6.74 5.31 0.00
CA PHE A 68 -7.39 4.95 -1.26
C PHE A 68 -7.20 3.46 -1.59
N PRO A 69 -7.87 2.54 -0.87
CA PRO A 69 -7.76 1.11 -1.16
C PRO A 69 -8.33 0.75 -2.55
N ASP A 70 -9.33 1.49 -3.00
CA ASP A 70 -9.91 1.42 -4.35
C ASP A 70 -8.89 1.70 -5.45
N MET A 71 -7.99 2.66 -5.23
CA MET A 71 -6.84 2.88 -6.12
C MET A 71 -5.91 1.65 -6.15
N LEU A 72 -5.59 1.08 -4.98
CA LEU A 72 -4.65 -0.03 -4.93
C LEU A 72 -5.20 -1.28 -5.62
N CYS A 73 -6.52 -1.49 -5.56
CA CYS A 73 -7.19 -2.50 -6.37
C CYS A 73 -6.95 -2.28 -7.87
N ASP A 74 -7.04 -1.03 -8.35
CA ASP A 74 -6.76 -0.69 -9.75
C ASP A 74 -5.28 -0.95 -10.12
N VAL A 75 -4.32 -0.54 -9.28
CA VAL A 75 -2.89 -0.83 -9.52
C VAL A 75 -2.66 -2.34 -9.63
N VAL A 76 -3.14 -3.13 -8.67
CA VAL A 76 -3.02 -4.60 -8.70
C VAL A 76 -3.67 -5.19 -9.94
N ARG A 77 -4.84 -4.70 -10.35
CA ARG A 77 -5.55 -5.14 -11.55
C ARG A 77 -4.74 -4.84 -12.81
N LEU A 78 -4.25 -3.61 -12.96
CA LEU A 78 -3.45 -3.17 -14.12
C LEU A 78 -2.15 -3.96 -14.22
N SER A 79 -1.42 -4.14 -13.10
CA SER A 79 -0.21 -4.96 -13.07
C SER A 79 -0.48 -6.40 -13.51
N ARG A 80 -1.58 -7.02 -13.04
CA ARG A 80 -1.96 -8.38 -13.45
C ARG A 80 -2.40 -8.48 -14.91
N ALA A 81 -2.93 -7.40 -15.48
CA ALA A 81 -3.30 -7.32 -16.89
C ALA A 81 -2.08 -7.10 -17.82
N GLY A 82 -0.88 -6.89 -17.27
CA GLY A 82 0.31 -6.54 -18.04
C GLY A 82 0.33 -5.08 -18.52
N GLU A 83 -0.56 -4.24 -17.98
CA GLU A 83 -0.64 -2.81 -18.29
C GLU A 83 0.36 -2.01 -17.42
N THR A 84 1.65 -2.32 -17.57
CA THR A 84 2.73 -1.79 -16.71
C THR A 84 2.71 -0.27 -16.62
N GLU A 85 2.73 0.43 -17.76
CA GLU A 85 2.76 1.90 -17.76
C GLU A 85 1.53 2.51 -17.08
N ALA A 86 0.33 1.97 -17.31
CA ALA A 86 -0.88 2.46 -16.67
C ALA A 86 -0.87 2.22 -15.14
N ALA A 87 -0.33 1.08 -14.69
CA ALA A 87 -0.16 0.80 -13.27
C ALA A 87 0.81 1.80 -12.62
N HIS A 88 1.95 2.07 -13.27
CA HIS A 88 2.95 3.04 -12.81
C HIS A 88 2.40 4.48 -12.83
N ASP A 89 1.71 4.91 -13.89
CA ASP A 89 1.12 6.25 -13.98
C ASP A 89 0.11 6.51 -12.84
N LEU A 90 -0.74 5.52 -12.54
CA LEU A 90 -1.68 5.60 -11.42
C LEU A 90 -0.96 5.61 -10.07
N PHE A 91 0.03 4.74 -9.90
CA PHE A 91 0.84 4.69 -8.69
C PHE A 91 1.57 6.02 -8.43
N ASP A 92 2.25 6.56 -9.44
CA ASP A 92 3.03 7.80 -9.38
C ASP A 92 2.16 9.01 -9.06
N ALA A 93 0.92 9.04 -9.56
CA ALA A 93 -0.03 10.08 -9.22
C ALA A 93 -0.28 10.15 -7.69
N HIS A 94 -0.36 9.00 -7.03
CA HIS A 94 -0.67 8.85 -5.61
C HIS A 94 0.57 8.79 -4.70
N LEU A 95 1.75 8.45 -5.22
CA LEU A 95 2.99 8.27 -4.46
C LEU A 95 3.28 9.43 -3.48
N PRO A 96 3.09 10.72 -3.84
CA PRO A 96 3.29 11.82 -2.90
C PRO A 96 2.41 11.76 -1.65
N LEU A 97 1.16 11.31 -1.78
CA LEU A 97 0.24 11.15 -0.65
C LEU A 97 0.50 9.85 0.10
N LEU A 98 0.77 8.77 -0.62
CA LEU A 98 1.11 7.46 -0.06
C LEU A 98 2.34 7.56 0.86
N ARG A 99 3.43 8.17 0.39
CA ARG A 99 4.64 8.36 1.20
C ARG A 99 4.43 9.33 2.37
N TYR A 100 3.51 10.29 2.24
CA TYR A 100 3.17 11.20 3.35
C TYR A 100 2.41 10.44 4.45
N GLU A 101 1.48 9.55 4.08
CA GLU A 101 0.75 8.68 5.02
C GLU A 101 1.63 7.62 5.68
N GLN A 102 2.76 7.23 5.07
CA GLN A 102 3.65 6.17 5.59
C GLN A 102 4.56 6.63 6.76
N GLN A 103 4.42 7.87 7.24
CA GLN A 103 5.20 8.39 8.36
C GLN A 103 4.80 7.73 9.70
N PRO A 104 5.75 7.22 10.50
CA PRO A 104 5.46 6.68 11.83
C PRO A 104 4.75 7.69 12.73
N GLY A 105 3.73 7.23 13.46
CA GLY A 105 2.92 8.07 14.34
C GLY A 105 1.84 8.85 13.60
N VAL A 106 2.22 9.82 12.77
CA VAL A 106 1.25 10.72 12.10
C VAL A 106 0.45 10.03 11.00
N GLY A 107 0.96 8.95 10.40
CA GLY A 107 0.33 8.24 9.29
C GLY A 107 -1.09 7.75 9.56
N LEU A 108 -1.36 7.26 10.78
CA LEU A 108 -2.73 6.85 11.14
C LEU A 108 -3.68 8.04 11.22
N ALA A 109 -3.22 9.19 11.71
CA ALA A 109 -4.02 10.42 11.76
C ALA A 109 -4.37 10.90 10.35
N VAL A 110 -3.38 10.90 9.44
CA VAL A 110 -3.57 11.26 8.02
C VAL A 110 -4.57 10.33 7.35
N ARG A 111 -4.41 9.01 7.51
CA ARG A 111 -5.34 8.01 6.96
C ARG A 111 -6.77 8.23 7.42
N LYS A 112 -6.97 8.37 8.73
CA LYS A 112 -8.30 8.58 9.31
C LYS A 112 -8.92 9.91 8.87
N TYR A 113 -8.12 10.97 8.78
CA TYR A 113 -8.55 12.28 8.29
C TYR A 113 -9.05 12.19 6.85
N ILE A 114 -8.28 11.54 5.96
CA ILE A 114 -8.68 11.36 4.55
C ILE A 114 -9.92 10.47 4.45
N MET A 115 -9.98 9.35 5.16
CA MET A 115 -11.17 8.48 5.16
C MET A 115 -12.42 9.21 5.69
N HIS A 116 -12.28 10.09 6.69
CA HIS A 116 -13.37 10.95 7.16
C HIS A 116 -13.79 11.96 6.09
N ARG A 117 -12.83 12.64 5.44
CA ARG A 117 -13.08 13.57 4.33
C ARG A 117 -13.71 12.91 3.11
N ARG A 118 -13.44 11.61 2.90
CA ARG A 118 -14.09 10.76 1.88
C ARG A 118 -15.48 10.26 2.29
N GLY A 119 -15.96 10.57 3.50
CA GLY A 119 -17.25 10.11 4.02
C GLY A 119 -17.28 8.64 4.45
N LEU A 120 -16.13 7.97 4.54
CA LEU A 120 -16.03 6.55 4.94
C LEU A 120 -16.05 6.38 6.47
N LEU A 121 -15.66 7.43 7.21
CA LEU A 121 -15.69 7.47 8.67
C LEU A 121 -16.51 8.66 9.14
N THR A 122 -17.24 8.49 10.24
CA THR A 122 -17.94 9.59 10.92
C THR A 122 -17.01 10.47 11.76
N SER A 123 -15.82 9.96 12.12
CA SER A 123 -14.81 10.69 12.89
C SER A 123 -13.40 10.16 12.62
N ASP A 124 -12.42 11.07 12.55
CA ASP A 124 -11.00 10.77 12.42
C ASP A 124 -10.29 10.55 13.78
N ALA A 125 -11.01 10.61 14.91
CA ALA A 125 -10.45 10.54 16.25
C ALA A 125 -9.71 9.23 16.57
N GLN A 126 -8.63 9.29 17.33
CA GLN A 126 -7.87 8.13 17.84
C GLN A 126 -8.00 8.01 19.36
N ARG A 127 -7.92 6.78 19.89
CA ARG A 127 -7.78 6.56 21.34
C ARG A 127 -6.37 6.99 21.78
N LYS A 128 -6.24 7.39 23.05
CA LYS A 128 -4.95 7.78 23.62
C LYS A 128 -4.07 6.55 23.90
N PRO A 129 -2.75 6.62 23.72
CA PRO A 129 -2.01 7.73 23.11
C PRO A 129 -2.18 7.72 21.57
N GLY A 130 -2.55 8.87 21.00
CA GLY A 130 -2.79 9.01 19.55
C GLY A 130 -2.27 10.36 19.05
N ALA A 131 -1.49 10.34 17.98
CA ALA A 131 -0.95 11.54 17.37
C ALA A 131 -2.07 12.34 16.70
N LYS A 132 -2.11 13.65 16.93
CA LYS A 132 -3.00 14.56 16.21
C LYS A 132 -2.25 15.23 15.07
N MET A 133 -2.94 15.49 13.97
CA MET A 133 -2.39 16.34 12.92
C MET A 133 -2.33 17.79 13.41
N SER A 134 -1.21 18.46 13.18
CA SER A 134 -1.12 19.90 13.33
C SER A 134 -1.92 20.59 12.21
N ALA A 135 -2.25 21.87 12.39
CA ALA A 135 -2.82 22.67 11.32
C ALA A 135 -1.91 22.75 10.07
N HIS A 136 -0.59 22.65 10.26
CA HIS A 136 0.36 22.63 9.15
C HIS A 136 0.29 21.30 8.37
N THR A 137 0.32 20.18 9.09
CA THR A 137 0.16 18.82 8.52
C THR A 137 -1.15 18.71 7.74
N MET A 138 -2.24 19.27 8.28
CA MET A 138 -3.53 19.29 7.59
C MET A 138 -3.46 20.06 6.27
N LYS A 139 -2.84 21.25 6.25
CA LYS A 139 -2.65 22.03 5.01
C LYS A 139 -1.83 21.29 3.96
N GLU A 140 -0.80 20.56 4.38
CA GLU A 140 0.02 19.74 3.46
C GLU A 140 -0.78 18.58 2.87
N VAL A 141 -1.59 17.89 3.68
CA VAL A 141 -2.49 16.82 3.19
C VAL A 141 -3.50 17.38 2.20
N GLU A 142 -4.13 18.53 2.50
CA GLU A 142 -5.04 19.21 1.57
C GLU A 142 -4.37 19.58 0.25
N HIS A 143 -3.14 20.08 0.31
CA HIS A 143 -2.37 20.40 -0.88
C HIS A 143 -2.13 19.14 -1.75
N LEU A 144 -1.77 18.01 -1.13
CA LEU A 144 -1.55 16.75 -1.84
C LEU A 144 -2.85 16.20 -2.45
N LEU A 145 -3.97 16.25 -1.71
CA LEU A 145 -5.29 15.86 -2.22
C LEU A 145 -5.70 16.73 -3.41
N ALA A 146 -5.55 18.06 -3.32
CA ALA A 146 -5.88 18.98 -4.41
C ALA A 146 -5.02 18.77 -5.66
N ARG A 147 -3.75 18.38 -5.51
CA ARG A 147 -2.89 17.99 -6.64
C ARG A 147 -3.34 16.67 -7.24
N LEU A 148 -3.63 15.68 -6.39
CA LEU A 148 -4.07 14.36 -6.81
C LEU A 148 -5.41 14.41 -7.56
N ALA A 149 -6.36 15.23 -7.11
CA ALA A 149 -7.67 15.44 -7.72
C ALA A 149 -7.64 15.88 -9.21
N ARG A 150 -6.50 16.42 -9.67
CA ARG A 150 -6.27 16.80 -11.08
C ARG A 150 -5.95 15.59 -11.95
N LYS A 151 -5.38 14.54 -11.36
CA LYS A 151 -4.98 13.29 -12.04
C LYS A 151 -5.97 12.16 -11.78
N ASP A 152 -6.55 12.12 -10.59
CA ASP A 152 -7.44 11.05 -10.15
C ASP A 152 -8.71 11.62 -9.50
N PRO A 153 -9.90 11.37 -10.07
CA PRO A 153 -11.15 11.91 -9.54
C PRO A 153 -11.53 11.36 -8.16
N ARG A 154 -10.98 10.23 -7.72
CA ARG A 154 -11.25 9.67 -6.38
C ARG A 154 -10.85 10.66 -5.27
N ALA A 155 -9.89 11.54 -5.53
CA ALA A 155 -9.43 12.56 -4.60
C ALA A 155 -10.16 13.92 -4.71
N ARG A 156 -11.19 14.06 -5.56
CA ARG A 156 -12.04 15.26 -5.61
C ARG A 156 -13.01 15.24 -4.44
N LEU A 157 -12.57 15.76 -3.31
CA LEU A 157 -13.36 15.89 -2.08
C LEU A 157 -14.01 17.28 -2.07
N GLY A 158 -15.34 17.31 -1.92
CA GLY A 158 -16.16 18.53 -1.91
C GLY A 158 -15.89 19.44 -0.71
#